data_AF-A0AAN7UIJ9-F1
#
_entry.id   AF-A0AAN7UIJ9-F1
#
_cell.length_a   1.000
_cell.length_b   1.000
_cell.length_c   1.000
_cell.angle_alpha   90.00
_cell.angle_beta   90.00
_cell.angle_gamma   90.00
#
_symmetry.space_group_name_H-M   'P 1'
#
loop_
_entity.id
_entity.type
_entity.pdbx_description
1 polymer ?
#
loop_
_entity_poly.entity_id
_entity_poly.type
_entity_poly.pdbx_seq_one_letter_code
_entity_poly.pdbx_strand_id
1 'polypeptide(L)'
;MDNNNKDINSYDIKCAEHESKYRFICITCNLALCDLCIVSVHHRGHETDIINEESAAPIINEFKNEYFETLTECSNKIEELFNESNTIFNKIEEEHIKNINTITKKFKNLYTILQTIEKDSIRKLVTYFDDNKEINTKISKLANNYLISIDRIQNKYKDFNYDEQLNTNNKNYKNEKLEILKHCHQTKLFLKEISCESQIKKFIGEYDNVILETFFKKFKSSAKEIIKINFESEDPTSVLIEGINYPIYKEGENIEFGTNLALGPSVKNLIYGFIPPTVNSVILLDGFKVGLTEGMLPNSVEVLYVGAIKKPLFIPPSVSVLFLTEGFNQRIDEIPPSIKSIYIYTPHPITFPPDEYISYNYSIYVADTYQNNYNFNDVRIQSSDFDLDIELEF
;
A
#
# COMPACT_ATOMS: atom_id res chain seq x y z
N MET A 1 6.46 20.14 -38.92
CA MET A 1 6.69 20.88 -40.19
C MET A 1 5.50 20.62 -41.08
N ASP A 2 4.44 21.40 -40.92
CA ASP A 2 3.36 21.46 -41.92
C ASP A 2 3.33 22.90 -42.43
N ASN A 3 3.86 23.05 -43.63
CA ASN A 3 3.95 24.29 -44.39
C ASN A 3 2.56 24.62 -44.96
N ASN A 4 1.69 25.24 -44.15
CA ASN A 4 0.54 25.97 -44.68
C ASN A 4 0.98 27.41 -44.97
N ASN A 5 1.65 27.57 -46.11
CA ASN A 5 1.87 28.88 -46.72
C ASN A 5 0.52 29.37 -47.28
N LYS A 6 -0.39 29.79 -46.38
CA LYS A 6 -1.58 30.58 -46.75
C LYS A 6 -1.07 31.93 -47.24
N ASP A 7 -1.53 32.35 -48.42
CA ASP A 7 -1.28 33.68 -48.96
C ASP A 7 -1.42 34.75 -47.86
N ILE A 8 -0.30 35.37 -47.49
CA ILE A 8 -0.18 36.34 -46.38
C ILE A 8 -1.00 37.63 -46.65
N ASN A 9 -1.65 37.75 -47.81
CA ASN A 9 -2.39 38.94 -48.24
C ASN A 9 -3.90 38.74 -48.44
N SER A 10 -4.53 37.71 -47.85
CA SER A 10 -6.00 37.67 -47.79
C SER A 10 -6.49 38.31 -46.49
N TYR A 11 -7.05 39.52 -46.57
CA TYR A 11 -7.69 40.16 -45.43
C TYR A 11 -8.97 39.40 -45.03
N ASP A 12 -9.05 38.92 -43.79
CA ASP A 12 -10.29 38.38 -43.26
C ASP A 12 -11.19 39.53 -42.82
N ILE A 13 -12.26 39.72 -43.58
CA ILE A 13 -13.26 40.77 -43.36
C ILE A 13 -14.61 40.19 -42.95
N LYS A 14 -14.66 38.90 -42.63
CA LYS A 14 -15.88 38.24 -42.15
C LYS A 14 -16.15 38.65 -40.72
N CYS A 15 -17.44 38.75 -40.40
CA CYS A 15 -17.88 38.98 -39.04
C CYS A 15 -17.61 37.75 -38.18
N ALA A 16 -17.17 38.00 -36.95
CA ALA A 16 -16.81 36.92 -36.01
C ALA A 16 -18.03 36.03 -35.68
N GLU A 17 -19.23 36.62 -35.66
CA GLU A 17 -20.49 35.96 -35.30
C GLU A 17 -21.29 35.50 -36.53
N HIS A 18 -21.08 36.13 -37.68
CA HIS A 18 -21.86 35.91 -38.88
C HIS A 18 -20.91 35.78 -40.08
N GLU A 19 -21.04 34.75 -40.91
CA GLU A 19 -20.17 34.56 -42.10
C GLU A 19 -20.27 35.68 -43.18
N SER A 20 -21.00 36.75 -42.89
CA SER A 20 -21.13 37.97 -43.69
C SER A 20 -19.96 38.93 -43.46
N LYS A 21 -19.74 39.86 -44.39
CA LYS A 21 -18.65 40.84 -44.30
C LYS A 21 -19.04 42.04 -43.44
N TYR A 22 -18.08 42.62 -42.71
CA TYR A 22 -18.27 43.92 -42.06
C TYR A 22 -18.51 45.01 -43.12
N ARG A 23 -19.51 45.87 -42.90
CA ARG A 23 -19.92 46.93 -43.83
C ARG A 23 -20.21 48.27 -43.16
N PHE A 24 -20.55 48.26 -41.87
CA PHE A 24 -20.98 49.44 -41.12
C PHE A 24 -20.20 49.56 -39.82
N ILE A 25 -20.20 50.75 -39.22
CA ILE A 25 -19.75 50.99 -37.84
C ILE A 25 -20.94 51.47 -37.03
N CYS A 26 -21.15 50.86 -35.88
CA CYS A 26 -22.06 51.41 -34.88
C CYS A 26 -21.31 52.47 -34.08
N ILE A 27 -21.68 53.73 -34.27
CA ILE A 27 -21.08 54.86 -33.54
C ILE A 27 -21.39 54.74 -32.05
N THR A 28 -22.61 54.33 -31.71
CA THR A 28 -23.04 54.19 -30.31
C THR A 28 -22.25 53.12 -29.55
N CYS A 29 -21.88 52.02 -30.22
CA CYS A 29 -21.14 50.91 -29.59
C CYS A 29 -19.64 50.94 -29.86
N ASN A 30 -19.16 51.81 -30.75
CA ASN A 30 -17.79 51.81 -31.28
C ASN A 30 -17.36 50.44 -31.84
N LEU A 31 -18.20 49.78 -32.66
CA LEU A 31 -17.95 48.44 -33.20
C LEU A 31 -18.26 48.32 -34.70
N ALA A 32 -17.51 47.48 -35.41
CA ALA A 32 -17.81 47.12 -36.79
C ALA A 32 -18.97 46.11 -36.86
N LEU A 33 -19.90 46.30 -37.79
CA LEU A 33 -21.11 45.49 -37.98
C LEU A 33 -21.19 44.93 -39.41
N CYS A 34 -21.69 43.70 -39.53
CA CYS A 34 -22.17 43.15 -40.80
C CYS A 34 -23.67 43.39 -41.01
N ASP A 35 -24.18 42.98 -42.17
CA ASP A 35 -25.60 43.11 -42.56
C ASP A 35 -26.59 42.45 -41.57
N LEU A 36 -26.13 41.45 -40.80
CA LEU A 36 -26.95 40.78 -39.79
C LEU A 36 -26.81 41.43 -38.40
N CYS A 37 -25.62 41.90 -38.04
CA CYS A 37 -25.40 42.55 -36.74
C CYS A 37 -26.24 43.83 -36.61
N ILE A 38 -26.41 44.60 -37.68
CA ILE A 38 -27.16 45.87 -37.66
C ILE A 38 -28.65 45.70 -37.31
N VAL A 39 -29.23 44.56 -37.66
CA VAL A 39 -30.64 44.22 -37.32
C VAL A 39 -30.76 43.39 -36.05
N SER A 40 -29.65 43.05 -35.41
CA SER A 40 -29.64 42.27 -34.17
C SER A 40 -30.26 43.06 -33.01
N VAL A 41 -30.74 42.32 -32.00
CA VAL A 41 -31.35 42.92 -30.80
C VAL A 41 -30.38 43.89 -30.09
N HIS A 42 -29.08 43.63 -30.17
CA HIS A 42 -28.04 44.41 -29.48
C HIS A 42 -27.67 45.74 -30.16
N HIS A 43 -27.96 45.89 -31.45
CA HIS A 43 -27.64 47.12 -32.20
C HIS A 43 -28.87 47.80 -32.79
N ARG A 44 -30.07 47.25 -32.57
CA ARG A 44 -31.32 47.81 -33.07
C ARG A 44 -31.56 49.21 -32.48
N GLY A 45 -31.59 50.20 -33.36
CA GLY A 45 -31.84 51.60 -32.99
C GLY A 45 -30.60 52.38 -32.57
N HIS A 46 -29.42 51.78 -32.64
CA HIS A 46 -28.16 52.51 -32.48
C HIS A 46 -27.82 53.29 -33.75
N GLU A 47 -27.04 54.36 -33.57
CA GLU A 47 -26.53 55.15 -34.69
C GLU A 47 -25.43 54.37 -35.43
N THR A 48 -25.51 54.35 -36.75
CA THR A 48 -24.59 53.61 -37.63
C THR A 48 -24.11 54.46 -38.79
N ASP A 49 -22.86 54.27 -39.18
CA ASP A 49 -22.24 54.94 -40.31
C ASP A 49 -21.52 53.93 -41.23
N ILE A 50 -21.20 54.38 -42.44
CA ILE A 50 -20.41 53.63 -43.43
C ILE A 50 -18.94 53.62 -42.97
N ILE A 51 -18.25 52.50 -43.13
CA ILE A 51 -16.81 52.39 -42.83
C ILE A 51 -16.01 53.35 -43.73
N ASN A 52 -15.44 54.37 -43.12
CA ASN A 52 -14.54 55.36 -43.71
C ASN A 52 -13.46 55.76 -42.69
N GLU A 53 -12.48 56.59 -43.09
CA GLU A 53 -11.36 56.98 -42.23
C GLU A 53 -11.80 57.64 -40.92
N GLU A 54 -12.78 58.55 -40.97
CA GLU A 54 -13.27 59.29 -39.78
C GLU A 54 -14.03 58.36 -38.82
N SER A 55 -14.97 57.56 -39.35
CA SER A 55 -15.79 56.63 -38.58
C SER A 55 -15.00 55.47 -37.95
N ALA A 56 -13.90 55.02 -38.60
CA ALA A 56 -13.07 53.92 -38.13
C ALA A 56 -11.94 54.34 -37.19
N ALA A 57 -11.54 55.62 -37.23
CA ALA A 57 -10.42 56.14 -36.43
C ALA A 57 -10.53 55.82 -34.93
N PRO A 58 -11.71 55.95 -34.25
CA PRO A 58 -11.81 55.64 -32.83
C PRO A 58 -11.50 54.17 -32.52
N ILE A 59 -12.08 53.24 -33.28
CA ILE A 59 -11.88 51.79 -33.11
C ILE A 59 -10.41 51.41 -33.38
N ILE A 60 -9.83 51.95 -34.46
CA ILE A 60 -8.44 51.66 -34.82
C ILE A 60 -7.48 52.20 -33.76
N ASN A 61 -7.74 53.41 -33.24
CA ASN A 61 -6.91 54.01 -32.20
C ASN A 61 -7.03 53.26 -30.87
N GLU A 62 -8.24 52.87 -30.47
CA GLU A 62 -8.47 52.04 -29.28
C GLU A 62 -7.74 50.70 -29.41
N PHE A 63 -7.87 50.01 -30.55
CA PHE A 63 -7.14 48.77 -30.80
C PHE A 63 -5.62 48.96 -30.72
N LYS A 64 -5.08 50.00 -31.37
CA LYS A 64 -3.65 50.24 -31.43
C LYS A 64 -3.05 50.64 -30.08
N ASN A 65 -3.75 51.50 -29.34
CA ASN A 65 -3.20 52.11 -28.14
C ASN A 65 -3.55 51.36 -26.85
N GLU A 66 -4.67 50.63 -26.81
CA GLU A 66 -5.12 49.93 -25.60
C GLU A 66 -5.00 48.42 -25.74
N TYR A 67 -5.56 47.84 -26.81
CA TYR A 67 -5.61 46.38 -26.96
C TYR A 67 -4.28 45.77 -27.43
N PHE A 68 -3.56 46.42 -28.35
CA PHE A 68 -2.34 45.86 -28.92
C PHE A 68 -1.21 45.71 -27.88
N GLU A 69 -1.04 46.71 -27.01
CA GLU A 69 -0.08 46.65 -25.91
C GLU A 69 -0.48 45.57 -24.88
N THR A 70 -1.77 45.52 -24.52
CA THR A 70 -2.32 44.50 -23.62
C THR A 70 -2.13 43.08 -24.16
N LEU A 71 -2.31 42.86 -25.47
CA LEU A 71 -2.08 41.57 -26.12
C LEU A 71 -0.59 41.17 -26.06
N THR A 72 0.31 42.13 -26.23
CA THR A 72 1.75 41.90 -26.12
C THR A 72 2.13 41.50 -24.69
N GLU A 73 1.60 42.20 -23.69
CA GLU A 73 1.79 41.85 -22.28
C GLU A 73 1.20 40.46 -21.95
N CYS A 74 0.00 40.16 -22.47
CA CYS A 74 -0.64 38.85 -22.33
C CYS A 74 0.22 37.74 -22.93
N SER A 75 0.79 37.95 -24.11
CA SER A 75 1.71 37.00 -24.75
C SER A 75 2.92 36.70 -23.87
N ASN A 76 3.56 37.74 -23.30
CA ASN A 76 4.71 37.56 -22.41
C ASN A 76 4.34 36.78 -21.14
N LYS A 77 3.19 37.10 -20.52
CA LYS A 77 2.69 36.36 -19.35
C LYS A 77 2.41 34.89 -19.66
N ILE A 78 1.85 34.60 -20.83
CA ILE A 78 1.62 33.21 -21.27
C ILE A 78 2.94 32.47 -21.44
N GLU A 79 3.96 33.11 -22.02
CA GLU A 79 5.29 32.52 -22.19
C GLU A 79 5.96 32.23 -20.82
N GLU A 80 5.84 33.16 -19.86
CA GLU A 80 6.29 32.95 -18.48
C GLU A 80 5.58 31.76 -17.82
N LEU A 81 4.25 31.71 -17.86
CA LEU A 81 3.46 30.60 -17.30
C LEU A 81 3.80 29.26 -17.96
N PHE A 82 4.05 29.26 -19.27
CA PHE A 82 4.47 28.06 -19.99
C PHE A 82 5.84 27.57 -19.51
N ASN A 83 6.79 28.48 -19.29
CA ASN A 83 8.11 28.14 -18.76
C ASN A 83 8.05 27.65 -17.30
N GLU A 84 7.19 28.24 -16.46
CA GLU A 84 6.94 27.78 -15.10
C GLU A 84 6.35 26.36 -15.10
N SER A 85 5.33 26.12 -15.93
CA SER A 85 4.70 24.80 -16.10
C SER A 85 5.72 23.74 -16.50
N ASN A 86 6.57 24.03 -17.49
CA ASN A 86 7.62 23.09 -17.92
C ASN A 86 8.65 22.82 -16.83
N THR A 87 9.01 23.85 -16.05
CA THR A 87 9.94 23.70 -14.92
C THR A 87 9.36 22.79 -13.84
N ILE A 88 8.07 22.94 -13.51
CA ILE A 88 7.37 22.08 -12.56
C ILE A 88 7.30 20.65 -13.10
N PHE A 89 6.91 20.48 -14.35
CA PHE A 89 6.79 19.17 -14.98
C PHE A 89 8.12 18.39 -15.00
N ASN A 90 9.23 19.05 -15.35
CA ASN A 90 10.55 18.42 -15.36
C ASN A 90 10.97 17.93 -13.96
N LYS A 91 10.65 18.68 -12.90
CA LYS A 91 10.89 18.22 -11.51
C LYS A 91 10.07 16.98 -11.17
N ILE A 92 8.81 16.94 -11.59
CA ILE A 92 7.93 15.78 -11.41
C ILE A 92 8.49 14.57 -12.16
N GLU A 93 8.99 14.76 -13.39
CA GLU A 93 9.60 13.70 -14.21
C GLU A 93 10.87 13.14 -13.55
N GLU A 94 11.76 14.01 -13.08
CA GLU A 94 12.97 13.61 -12.34
C GLU A 94 12.63 12.83 -11.07
N GLU A 95 11.65 13.31 -10.30
CA GLU A 95 11.17 12.64 -9.08
C GLU A 95 10.55 11.28 -9.38
N HIS A 96 9.73 11.19 -10.43
CA HIS A 96 9.14 9.93 -10.90
C HIS A 96 10.22 8.89 -11.24
N ILE A 97 11.23 9.27 -12.01
CA ILE A 97 12.36 8.39 -12.36
C ILE A 97 13.11 7.96 -11.09
N LYS A 98 13.37 8.88 -10.17
CA LYS A 98 14.02 8.59 -8.88
C LYS A 98 13.21 7.59 -8.05
N ASN A 99 11.89 7.76 -8.00
CA ASN A 99 10.98 6.89 -7.26
C ASN A 99 10.95 5.47 -7.84
N ILE A 100 10.82 5.34 -9.17
CA ILE A 100 10.91 4.03 -9.85
C ILE A 100 12.24 3.33 -9.54
N ASN A 101 13.35 4.05 -9.65
CA ASN A 101 14.67 3.49 -9.37
C ASN A 101 14.82 3.06 -7.91
N THR A 102 14.25 3.84 -6.99
CA THR A 102 14.29 3.55 -5.55
C THR A 102 13.48 2.30 -5.23
N ILE A 103 12.25 2.19 -5.74
CA ILE A 103 11.39 1.02 -5.60
C ILE A 103 12.10 -0.21 -6.17
N THR A 104 12.57 -0.11 -7.42
CA THR A 104 13.27 -1.22 -8.10
C THR A 104 14.47 -1.70 -7.30
N LYS A 105 15.27 -0.78 -6.75
CA LYS A 105 16.43 -1.09 -5.91
C LYS A 105 16.02 -1.78 -4.60
N LYS A 106 14.98 -1.27 -3.91
CA LYS A 106 14.47 -1.88 -2.66
C LYS A 106 13.97 -3.31 -2.90
N PHE A 107 13.19 -3.54 -3.95
CA PHE A 107 12.70 -4.88 -4.28
C PHE A 107 13.82 -5.84 -4.71
N LYS A 108 14.83 -5.36 -5.45
CA LYS A 108 16.00 -6.18 -5.80
C LYS A 108 16.77 -6.64 -4.56
N ASN A 109 16.91 -5.77 -3.56
CA ASN A 109 17.53 -6.13 -2.29
C ASN A 109 16.72 -7.20 -1.55
N LEU A 110 15.39 -7.04 -1.49
CA LEU A 110 14.51 -8.03 -0.88
C LEU A 110 14.63 -9.40 -1.56
N TYR A 111 14.60 -9.43 -2.89
CA TYR A 111 14.75 -10.66 -3.66
C TYR A 111 16.11 -11.34 -3.39
N THR A 112 17.19 -10.56 -3.31
CA THR A 112 18.52 -11.08 -2.98
C THR A 112 18.56 -11.72 -1.59
N ILE A 113 17.88 -11.11 -0.62
CA ILE A 113 17.78 -11.65 0.74
C ILE A 113 16.97 -12.95 0.75
N LEU A 114 15.82 -12.97 0.08
CA LEU A 114 14.98 -14.17 -0.04
C LEU A 114 15.75 -15.34 -0.68
N GLN A 115 16.47 -15.08 -1.78
CA GLN A 115 17.34 -16.08 -2.41
C GLN A 115 18.44 -16.59 -1.46
N THR A 116 19.01 -15.71 -0.65
CA THR A 116 20.05 -16.10 0.32
C THR A 116 19.47 -17.03 1.38
N ILE A 117 18.31 -16.67 1.93
CA ILE A 117 17.61 -17.49 2.91
C ILE A 117 17.23 -18.84 2.32
N GLU A 118 16.67 -18.87 1.10
CA GLU A 118 16.32 -20.10 0.38
C GLU A 118 17.55 -21.03 0.24
N LYS A 119 18.67 -20.48 -0.26
CA LYS A 119 19.91 -21.26 -0.43
C LYS A 119 20.43 -21.82 0.89
N ASP A 120 20.43 -21.01 1.94
CA ASP A 120 20.86 -21.46 3.28
C ASP A 120 19.94 -22.54 3.85
N SER A 121 18.65 -22.47 3.54
CA SER A 121 17.64 -23.45 3.92
C SER A 121 17.89 -24.80 3.27
N ILE A 122 18.05 -24.79 1.94
CA ILE A 122 18.35 -25.98 1.15
C ILE A 122 19.68 -26.59 1.62
N ARG A 123 20.70 -25.76 1.84
CA ARG A 123 22.01 -26.22 2.31
C ARG A 123 21.90 -26.97 3.64
N LYS A 124 21.13 -26.46 4.61
CA LYS A 124 20.92 -27.15 5.89
C LYS A 124 20.22 -28.49 5.71
N LEU A 125 19.18 -28.57 4.88
CA LEU A 125 18.48 -29.82 4.59
C LEU A 125 19.42 -30.87 3.98
N VAL A 126 20.28 -30.44 3.05
CA VAL A 126 21.32 -31.31 2.47
C VAL A 126 22.28 -31.80 3.54
N THR A 127 22.76 -30.92 4.42
CA THR A 127 23.65 -31.31 5.54
C THR A 127 23.00 -32.33 6.47
N TYR A 128 21.75 -32.11 6.88
CA TYR A 128 21.02 -33.10 7.71
C TYR A 128 20.91 -34.46 7.03
N PHE A 129 20.64 -34.47 5.73
CA PHE A 129 20.58 -35.71 4.97
C PHE A 129 21.94 -36.40 4.86
N ASP A 130 23.01 -35.64 4.65
CA ASP A 130 24.38 -36.17 4.59
C ASP A 130 24.82 -36.76 5.93
N ASP A 131 24.48 -36.12 7.05
CA ASP A 131 24.74 -36.64 8.40
C ASP A 131 23.97 -37.96 8.62
N ASN A 132 22.70 -38.01 8.23
CA ASN A 132 21.89 -39.24 8.28
C ASN A 132 22.47 -40.34 7.37
N LYS A 133 23.02 -39.99 6.20
CA LYS A 133 23.69 -40.94 5.32
C LYS A 133 24.96 -41.52 5.95
N GLU A 134 25.70 -40.71 6.71
CA GLU A 134 26.85 -41.19 7.48
C GLU A 134 26.42 -42.18 8.57
N ILE A 135 25.37 -41.85 9.33
CA ILE A 135 24.78 -42.73 10.35
C ILE A 135 24.34 -44.06 9.72
N ASN A 136 23.63 -44.01 8.59
CA ASN A 136 23.20 -45.22 7.88
C ASN A 136 24.39 -46.10 7.44
N THR A 137 25.48 -45.47 6.99
CA THR A 137 26.70 -46.18 6.59
C THR A 137 27.36 -46.87 7.79
N LYS A 138 27.39 -46.22 8.96
CA LYS A 138 27.90 -46.81 10.21
C LYS A 138 27.05 -48.02 10.63
N ILE A 139 25.73 -47.88 10.63
CA ILE A 139 24.79 -48.97 10.93
C ILE A 139 24.98 -50.14 9.98
N SER A 140 25.02 -49.87 8.67
CA SER A 140 25.15 -50.90 7.63
C SER A 140 26.45 -51.71 7.77
N LYS A 141 27.58 -51.03 8.02
CA LYS A 141 28.87 -51.70 8.26
C LYS A 141 28.82 -52.58 9.51
N LEU A 142 28.29 -52.06 10.61
CA LEU A 142 28.20 -52.78 11.87
C LEU A 142 27.29 -54.02 11.75
N ALA A 143 26.10 -53.86 11.16
CA ALA A 143 25.15 -54.94 10.95
C ALA A 143 25.73 -56.05 10.06
N ASN A 144 26.38 -55.69 8.94
CA ASN A 144 27.02 -56.68 8.06
C ASN A 144 28.12 -57.46 8.77
N ASN A 145 28.97 -56.80 9.57
CA ASN A 145 30.01 -57.48 10.33
C ASN A 145 29.44 -58.51 11.32
N TYR A 146 28.33 -58.15 11.98
CA TYR A 146 27.61 -59.07 12.86
C TYR A 146 27.00 -60.24 12.11
N LEU A 147 26.30 -60.00 11.00
CA LEU A 147 25.67 -61.04 10.18
C LEU A 147 26.69 -62.04 9.63
N ILE A 148 27.82 -61.56 9.08
CA ILE A 148 28.91 -62.42 8.58
C ILE A 148 29.46 -63.32 9.70
N SER A 149 29.64 -62.77 10.90
CA SER A 149 30.17 -63.52 12.04
C SER A 149 29.19 -64.60 12.51
N ILE A 150 27.90 -64.29 12.55
CA ILE A 150 26.83 -65.22 12.91
C ILE A 150 26.73 -66.34 11.87
N ASP A 151 26.64 -66.00 10.58
CA ASP A 151 26.50 -66.96 9.49
C ASP A 151 27.67 -67.95 9.45
N ARG A 152 28.91 -67.46 9.63
CA ARG A 152 30.11 -68.30 9.70
C ARG A 152 30.05 -69.35 10.81
N ILE A 153 29.54 -68.98 11.98
CA ILE A 153 29.43 -69.89 13.13
C ILE A 153 28.26 -70.87 12.92
N GLN A 154 27.08 -70.36 12.52
CA GLN A 154 25.90 -71.19 12.28
C GLN A 154 26.14 -72.25 11.21
N ASN A 155 26.71 -71.87 10.06
CA ASN A 155 27.00 -72.81 8.98
C ASN A 155 28.03 -73.87 9.37
N LYS A 156 29.07 -73.48 10.13
CA LYS A 156 30.12 -74.41 10.56
C LYS A 156 29.60 -75.49 11.52
N TYR A 157 28.62 -75.16 12.35
CA TYR A 157 28.10 -76.05 13.39
C TYR A 157 26.67 -76.55 13.14
N LYS A 158 26.13 -76.34 11.94
CA LYS A 158 24.75 -76.71 11.57
C LYS A 158 24.44 -78.19 11.79
N ASP A 159 25.39 -79.06 11.43
CA ASP A 159 25.28 -80.52 11.50
C ASP A 159 26.18 -81.11 12.59
N PHE A 160 26.59 -80.30 13.57
CA PHE A 160 27.54 -80.72 14.59
C PHE A 160 26.92 -81.73 15.58
N ASN A 161 27.39 -82.98 15.58
CA ASN A 161 27.00 -84.00 16.53
C ASN A 161 28.06 -84.15 17.65
N TYR A 162 27.69 -83.80 18.88
CA TYR A 162 28.59 -83.75 20.04
C TYR A 162 29.05 -85.15 20.50
N ASP A 163 28.22 -86.18 20.30
CA ASP A 163 28.42 -87.50 20.90
C ASP A 163 29.46 -88.36 20.16
N GLU A 164 29.62 -88.18 18.84
CA GLU A 164 30.65 -88.89 18.05
C GLU A 164 32.08 -88.40 18.31
N GLN A 165 32.23 -87.16 18.78
CA GLN A 165 33.53 -86.46 18.84
C GLN A 165 34.32 -86.64 20.15
N LEU A 166 33.77 -87.33 21.15
CA LEU A 166 34.45 -87.53 22.44
C LEU A 166 35.40 -88.73 22.48
N ASN A 167 35.34 -89.65 21.51
CA ASN A 167 35.97 -90.98 21.60
C ASN A 167 37.30 -91.18 20.85
N THR A 168 37.91 -90.15 20.25
CA THR A 168 39.11 -90.32 19.41
C THR A 168 40.32 -89.47 19.86
N ASN A 169 41.39 -90.14 20.31
CA ASN A 169 42.64 -89.57 20.85
C ASN A 169 43.64 -89.06 19.78
N ASN A 170 43.16 -88.47 18.68
CA ASN A 170 44.03 -88.00 17.60
C ASN A 170 44.47 -86.53 17.79
N LYS A 171 45.69 -86.16 17.37
CA LYS A 171 46.26 -84.81 17.56
C LYS A 171 45.45 -83.71 16.84
N ASN A 172 44.80 -84.05 15.71
CA ASN A 172 43.86 -83.18 15.00
C ASN A 172 42.61 -82.85 15.83
N TYR A 173 42.11 -83.81 16.61
CA TYR A 173 40.92 -83.66 17.45
C TYR A 173 41.12 -82.63 18.57
N LYS A 174 42.36 -82.49 19.06
CA LYS A 174 42.70 -81.48 20.06
C LYS A 174 42.57 -80.05 19.52
N ASN A 175 42.93 -79.84 18.25
CA ASN A 175 42.80 -78.56 17.58
C ASN A 175 41.33 -78.22 17.27
N GLU A 176 40.53 -79.21 16.84
CA GLU A 176 39.08 -79.04 16.62
C GLU A 176 38.35 -78.67 17.93
N LYS A 177 38.64 -79.35 19.03
CA LYS A 177 38.11 -78.99 20.37
C LYS A 177 38.49 -77.57 20.80
N LEU A 178 39.75 -77.18 20.58
CA LEU A 178 40.21 -75.82 20.87
C LEU A 178 39.49 -74.77 20.02
N GLU A 179 39.21 -75.08 18.76
CA GLU A 179 38.47 -74.20 17.87
C GLU A 179 37.00 -74.04 18.29
N ILE A 180 36.33 -75.13 18.69
CA ILE A 180 34.98 -75.09 19.26
C ILE A 180 34.95 -74.25 20.52
N LEU A 181 35.91 -74.44 21.43
CA LEU A 181 36.02 -73.63 22.65
C LEU A 181 36.25 -72.15 22.34
N LYS A 182 37.07 -71.84 21.31
CA LYS A 182 37.28 -70.47 20.82
C LYS A 182 35.97 -69.88 20.29
N HIS A 183 35.24 -70.57 19.42
CA HIS A 183 33.98 -70.09 18.88
C HIS A 183 32.89 -69.98 19.95
N CYS A 184 32.84 -70.89 20.93
CA CYS A 184 32.00 -70.79 22.11
C CYS A 184 32.34 -69.54 22.93
N HIS A 185 33.62 -69.28 23.19
CA HIS A 185 34.04 -68.08 23.90
C HIS A 185 33.69 -66.80 23.14
N GLN A 186 33.96 -66.77 21.83
CA GLN A 186 33.61 -65.64 20.96
C GLN A 186 32.10 -65.39 20.93
N THR A 187 31.30 -66.44 20.78
CA THR A 187 29.83 -66.35 20.84
C THR A 187 29.38 -65.86 22.21
N LYS A 188 30.01 -66.32 23.30
CA LYS A 188 29.67 -65.90 24.66
C LYS A 188 30.03 -64.45 24.93
N LEU A 189 31.12 -63.94 24.35
CA LEU A 189 31.46 -62.51 24.37
C LEU A 189 30.44 -61.71 23.55
N PHE A 190 30.12 -62.17 22.34
CA PHE A 190 29.14 -61.57 21.45
C PHE A 190 27.72 -61.52 22.04
N LEU A 191 27.35 -62.51 22.86
CA LEU A 191 26.07 -62.59 23.58
C LEU A 191 26.10 -61.88 24.94
N LYS A 192 27.28 -61.76 25.60
CA LYS A 192 27.46 -60.96 26.82
C LYS A 192 27.51 -59.47 26.54
N GLU A 193 27.97 -59.07 25.36
CA GLU A 193 27.66 -57.77 24.78
C GLU A 193 26.14 -57.73 24.51
N ILE A 194 25.37 -57.34 25.52
CA ILE A 194 23.98 -56.92 25.39
C ILE A 194 23.98 -55.65 24.53
N SER A 195 23.56 -55.58 23.28
CA SER A 195 23.15 -56.54 22.25
C SER A 195 23.67 -55.95 20.93
N CYS A 196 23.94 -56.75 19.90
CA CYS A 196 24.16 -56.21 18.55
C CYS A 196 23.05 -55.21 18.14
N GLU A 197 21.83 -55.46 18.62
CA GLU A 197 20.69 -54.56 18.54
C GLU A 197 20.84 -53.26 19.37
N SER A 198 21.51 -53.23 20.52
CA SER A 198 21.63 -52.04 21.39
C SER A 198 22.55 -50.98 20.80
N GLN A 199 23.69 -51.39 20.21
CA GLN A 199 24.58 -50.46 19.50
C GLN A 199 23.93 -49.93 18.22
N ILE A 200 23.26 -50.80 17.46
CA ILE A 200 22.51 -50.39 16.27
C ILE A 200 21.36 -49.45 16.66
N LYS A 201 20.58 -49.75 17.72
CA LYS A 201 19.52 -48.88 18.25
C LYS A 201 20.04 -47.54 18.70
N LYS A 202 21.24 -47.48 19.28
CA LYS A 202 21.89 -46.21 19.63
C LYS A 202 22.08 -45.35 18.38
N PHE A 203 22.68 -45.89 17.33
CA PHE A 203 22.85 -45.16 16.07
C PHE A 203 21.52 -44.81 15.39
N ILE A 204 20.50 -45.68 15.47
CA ILE A 204 19.16 -45.36 14.98
C ILE A 204 18.57 -44.15 15.72
N GLY A 205 18.81 -44.03 17.03
CA GLY A 205 18.39 -42.89 17.82
C GLY A 205 19.14 -41.58 17.50
N GLU A 206 20.24 -41.63 16.74
CA GLU A 206 20.99 -40.46 16.29
C GLU A 206 20.42 -39.87 14.99
N TYR A 207 19.49 -40.56 14.30
CA TYR A 207 18.83 -39.99 13.12
C TYR A 207 18.07 -38.72 13.47
N ASP A 208 18.28 -37.67 12.68
CA ASP A 208 17.51 -36.44 12.79
C ASP A 208 16.45 -36.39 11.69
N ASN A 209 15.20 -36.13 12.08
CA ASN A 209 14.08 -35.99 11.17
C ASN A 209 13.65 -34.53 11.16
N VAL A 210 14.07 -33.81 10.12
CA VAL A 210 13.75 -32.39 9.99
C VAL A 210 12.28 -32.22 9.62
N ILE A 211 11.49 -31.65 10.54
CA ILE A 211 10.11 -31.24 10.26
C ILE A 211 10.13 -29.88 9.56
N LEU A 212 9.64 -29.83 8.31
CA LEU A 212 9.54 -28.62 7.49
C LEU A 212 8.78 -27.47 8.20
N GLU A 213 7.80 -27.80 9.03
CA GLU A 213 6.96 -26.83 9.74
C GLU A 213 7.78 -25.96 10.71
N THR A 214 8.71 -26.56 11.47
CA THR A 214 9.66 -25.82 12.32
C THR A 214 10.58 -24.91 11.51
N PHE A 215 10.92 -25.34 10.29
CA PHE A 215 11.76 -24.59 9.37
C PHE A 215 11.03 -23.33 8.86
N PHE A 216 9.81 -23.50 8.36
CA PHE A 216 8.96 -22.40 7.89
C PHE A 216 8.58 -21.41 8.98
N LYS A 217 8.42 -21.87 10.23
CA LYS A 217 8.15 -20.98 11.37
C LYS A 217 9.30 -20.00 11.62
N LYS A 218 10.54 -20.49 11.51
CA LYS A 218 11.76 -19.67 11.65
C LYS A 218 11.96 -18.73 10.46
N PHE A 219 11.64 -19.20 9.26
CA PHE A 219 11.59 -18.36 8.05
C PHE A 219 10.61 -17.19 8.22
N LYS A 220 9.39 -17.46 8.70
CA LYS A 220 8.35 -16.44 8.90
C LYS A 220 8.80 -15.32 9.85
N SER A 221 9.50 -15.64 10.93
CA SER A 221 10.06 -14.63 11.83
C SER A 221 11.15 -13.78 11.16
N SER A 222 12.08 -14.41 10.45
CA SER A 222 13.17 -13.68 9.78
C SER A 222 12.67 -12.80 8.64
N ALA A 223 11.69 -13.29 7.86
CA ALA A 223 11.08 -12.51 6.79
C ALA A 223 10.33 -11.27 7.33
N LYS A 224 9.60 -11.41 8.44
CA LYS A 224 8.88 -10.29 9.08
C LYS A 224 9.82 -9.16 9.54
N GLU A 225 10.95 -9.49 10.15
CA GLU A 225 11.92 -8.49 10.58
C GLU A 225 12.56 -7.74 9.39
N ILE A 226 12.87 -8.47 8.31
CA ILE A 226 13.52 -7.91 7.12
C ILE A 226 12.58 -6.99 6.33
N ILE A 227 11.30 -7.38 6.20
CA ILE A 227 10.30 -6.54 5.54
C ILE A 227 10.10 -5.25 6.32
N LYS A 228 10.05 -5.33 7.66
CA LYS A 228 9.90 -4.16 8.53
C LYS A 228 11.05 -3.16 8.39
N ILE A 229 12.30 -3.63 8.24
CA ILE A 229 13.49 -2.78 8.11
C ILE A 229 13.57 -2.06 6.74
N ASN A 230 13.01 -2.63 5.67
CA ASN A 230 13.19 -2.10 4.31
C ASN A 230 12.12 -1.07 3.88
N PHE A 231 10.98 -1.04 4.58
CA PHE A 231 9.83 -0.20 4.24
C PHE A 231 9.41 0.71 5.40
N GLU A 232 10.35 1.27 6.15
CA GLU A 232 10.05 2.42 7.00
C GLU A 232 9.57 3.58 6.11
N SER A 233 8.26 3.68 5.90
CA SER A 233 7.59 4.92 5.51
C SER A 233 7.51 5.78 6.75
N GLU A 234 7.94 7.03 6.66
CA GLU A 234 7.64 7.99 7.73
C GLU A 234 6.11 8.10 7.86
N ASP A 235 5.59 7.86 9.06
CA ASP A 235 4.16 8.01 9.33
C ASP A 235 3.74 9.43 8.91
N PRO A 236 2.67 9.57 8.11
CA PRO A 236 2.25 10.88 7.64
C PRO A 236 2.04 11.83 8.80
N THR A 237 2.46 13.07 8.59
CA THR A 237 2.41 14.11 9.63
C THR A 237 1.15 14.97 9.52
N SER A 238 0.48 14.96 8.36
CA SER A 238 -0.71 15.77 8.12
C SER A 238 -1.54 15.25 6.94
N VAL A 239 -2.79 15.74 6.86
CA VAL A 239 -3.76 15.52 5.79
C VAL A 239 -4.19 16.86 5.21
N LEU A 240 -4.30 16.97 3.88
CA LEU A 240 -4.82 18.15 3.20
C LEU A 240 -6.23 17.89 2.70
N ILE A 241 -7.19 18.75 3.07
CA ILE A 241 -8.56 18.75 2.53
C ILE A 241 -8.87 20.16 2.04
N GLU A 242 -9.24 20.32 0.77
CA GLU A 242 -9.57 21.63 0.16
C GLU A 242 -8.43 22.68 0.33
N GLY A 243 -7.18 22.23 0.29
CA GLY A 243 -6.00 23.08 0.52
C GLY A 243 -5.78 23.47 1.99
N ILE A 244 -6.61 22.99 2.90
CA ILE A 244 -6.49 23.20 4.35
C ILE A 244 -5.70 22.04 4.98
N ASN A 245 -4.69 22.39 5.77
CA ASN A 245 -3.84 21.40 6.44
C ASN A 245 -4.43 20.94 7.78
N TYR A 246 -4.41 19.63 8.01
CA TYR A 246 -4.84 18.94 9.21
C TYR A 246 -3.68 18.12 9.76
N PRO A 247 -2.94 18.61 10.76
CA PRO A 247 -1.88 17.83 11.39
C PRO A 247 -2.45 16.55 12.04
N ILE A 248 -1.79 15.41 11.84
CA ILE A 248 -2.16 14.14 12.45
C ILE A 248 -1.62 14.11 13.87
N TYR A 249 -2.51 13.94 14.85
CA TYR A 249 -2.14 13.81 16.24
C TYR A 249 -1.28 12.56 16.47
N LYS A 250 -0.11 12.74 17.08
CA LYS A 250 0.74 11.65 17.58
C LYS A 250 0.72 11.63 19.11
N GLU A 251 0.57 10.44 19.67
CA GLU A 251 0.46 10.25 21.12
C GLU A 251 1.73 10.78 21.83
N GLY A 252 1.55 11.73 22.75
CA GLY A 252 2.64 12.40 23.47
C GLY A 252 3.10 13.74 22.88
N GLU A 253 2.58 14.14 21.71
CA GLU A 253 2.81 15.48 21.18
C GLU A 253 1.77 16.48 21.72
N ASN A 254 2.18 17.73 21.90
CA ASN A 254 1.23 18.81 22.18
C ASN A 254 0.51 19.18 20.90
N ILE A 255 -0.81 19.31 20.95
CA ILE A 255 -1.57 19.91 19.87
C ILE A 255 -1.25 21.41 19.90
N GLU A 256 -0.37 21.86 19.00
CA GLU A 256 -0.12 23.28 18.82
C GLU A 256 -1.43 24.00 18.45
N PHE A 257 -1.56 25.27 18.85
CA PHE A 257 -2.77 26.09 18.74
C PHE A 257 -3.18 26.34 17.28
N GLY A 258 -3.72 25.31 16.63
CA GLY A 258 -4.31 25.34 15.30
C GLY A 258 -5.83 25.15 15.34
N THR A 259 -6.48 25.45 14.22
CA THR A 259 -7.93 25.30 14.04
C THR A 259 -8.35 23.91 13.57
N ASN A 260 -7.40 23.08 13.15
CA ASN A 260 -7.66 21.83 12.42
C ASN A 260 -6.87 20.68 13.05
N LEU A 261 -7.46 19.49 13.13
CA LEU A 261 -6.82 18.31 13.69
C LEU A 261 -7.26 17.03 13.00
N ALA A 262 -6.33 16.12 12.70
CA ALA A 262 -6.63 14.76 12.25
C ALA A 262 -6.29 13.73 13.34
N LEU A 263 -7.19 12.78 13.55
CA LEU A 263 -7.05 11.69 14.52
C LEU A 263 -7.02 10.35 13.78
N GLY A 264 -5.89 9.64 13.89
CA GLY A 264 -5.64 8.40 13.14
C GLY A 264 -5.64 7.11 13.96
N PRO A 265 -5.34 5.96 13.32
CA PRO A 265 -5.24 4.65 13.97
C PRO A 265 -4.26 4.56 15.13
N SER A 266 -3.27 5.46 15.15
CA SER A 266 -2.23 5.56 16.18
C SER A 266 -2.76 6.04 17.53
N VAL A 267 -3.90 6.73 17.55
CA VAL A 267 -4.50 7.26 18.77
C VAL A 267 -5.06 6.12 19.61
N LYS A 268 -4.43 5.86 20.77
CA LYS A 268 -4.86 4.80 21.70
C LYS A 268 -5.82 5.31 22.76
N ASN A 269 -5.55 6.51 23.26
CA ASN A 269 -6.34 7.16 24.29
C ASN A 269 -6.62 8.61 23.89
N LEU A 270 -7.87 9.00 24.02
CA LEU A 270 -8.31 10.38 23.97
C LEU A 270 -9.02 10.63 25.31
N ILE A 271 -8.66 11.69 26.03
CA ILE A 271 -9.30 12.02 27.33
C ILE A 271 -10.06 13.33 27.20
N TYR A 272 -11.07 13.52 28.06
CA TYR A 272 -11.86 14.74 28.12
C TYR A 272 -10.96 15.99 28.24
N GLY A 273 -11.23 17.01 27.43
CA GLY A 273 -10.49 18.28 27.44
C GLY A 273 -9.07 18.21 26.89
N PHE A 274 -8.68 17.09 26.27
CA PHE A 274 -7.34 16.92 25.68
C PHE A 274 -7.16 17.78 24.41
N ILE A 275 -8.18 17.81 23.54
CA ILE A 275 -8.15 18.61 22.32
C ILE A 275 -8.44 20.06 22.70
N PRO A 276 -7.57 21.02 22.34
CA PRO A 276 -7.76 22.43 22.68
C PRO A 276 -9.06 23.00 22.09
N PRO A 277 -9.72 23.94 22.80
CA PRO A 277 -10.94 24.60 22.30
C PRO A 277 -10.66 25.55 21.12
N THR A 278 -9.41 25.63 20.63
CA THR A 278 -9.07 26.35 19.39
C THR A 278 -9.35 25.51 18.14
N VAL A 279 -9.55 24.20 18.29
CA VAL A 279 -9.81 23.29 17.17
C VAL A 279 -11.28 23.39 16.77
N ASN A 280 -11.51 23.79 15.52
CA ASN A 280 -12.84 24.00 14.93
C ASN A 280 -13.19 22.93 13.88
N SER A 281 -12.19 22.27 13.30
CA SER A 281 -12.36 21.22 12.30
C SER A 281 -11.59 19.97 12.68
N VAL A 282 -12.27 18.81 12.71
CA VAL A 282 -11.67 17.53 13.06
C VAL A 282 -11.88 16.51 11.96
N ILE A 283 -10.83 15.74 11.66
CA ILE A 283 -10.89 14.55 10.80
C ILE A 283 -10.69 13.31 11.65
N LEU A 284 -11.62 12.36 11.57
CA LEU A 284 -11.45 11.00 12.06
C LEU A 284 -11.01 10.14 10.87
N LEU A 285 -9.71 9.81 10.81
CA LEU A 285 -9.15 9.03 9.72
C LEU A 285 -9.58 7.57 9.79
N ASP A 286 -9.45 6.89 8.65
CA ASP A 286 -9.69 5.46 8.52
C ASP A 286 -8.96 4.66 9.59
N GLY A 287 -9.66 3.72 10.20
CA GLY A 287 -9.09 2.86 11.23
C GLY A 287 -8.91 3.50 12.61
N PHE A 288 -9.40 4.73 12.85
CA PHE A 288 -9.49 5.31 14.21
C PHE A 288 -10.27 4.37 15.16
N LYS A 289 -9.67 4.08 16.34
CA LYS A 289 -10.11 2.96 17.21
C LYS A 289 -10.77 3.39 18.52
N VAL A 290 -10.67 4.66 18.89
CA VAL A 290 -11.21 5.18 20.15
C VAL A 290 -12.71 5.45 19.98
N GLY A 291 -13.52 4.95 20.90
CA GLY A 291 -14.94 5.30 20.94
C GLY A 291 -15.10 6.72 21.47
N LEU A 292 -15.69 7.61 20.67
CA LEU A 292 -15.94 8.98 21.09
C LEU A 292 -17.14 9.03 22.04
N THR A 293 -17.01 9.86 23.08
CA THR A 293 -18.06 10.16 24.07
C THR A 293 -18.09 11.66 24.32
N GLU A 294 -19.12 12.13 25.02
CA GLU A 294 -19.33 13.55 25.30
C GLU A 294 -18.09 14.21 25.92
N GLY A 295 -17.68 15.35 25.34
CA GLY A 295 -16.55 16.16 25.80
C GLY A 295 -15.15 15.65 25.44
N MET A 296 -15.05 14.54 24.70
CA MET A 296 -13.76 14.12 24.10
C MET A 296 -13.36 14.99 22.90
N LEU A 297 -14.35 15.50 22.15
CA LEU A 297 -14.18 16.58 21.19
C LEU A 297 -14.68 17.89 21.84
N PRO A 298 -13.99 19.03 21.65
CA PRO A 298 -14.38 20.29 22.26
C PRO A 298 -15.62 20.87 21.56
N ASN A 299 -16.39 21.69 22.28
CA ASN A 299 -17.58 22.37 21.75
C ASN A 299 -17.26 23.45 20.70
N SER A 300 -15.99 23.67 20.40
CA SER A 300 -15.54 24.53 19.29
C SER A 300 -15.58 23.82 17.94
N VAL A 301 -15.70 22.48 17.90
CA VAL A 301 -15.71 21.72 16.64
C VAL A 301 -17.02 21.98 15.90
N GLU A 302 -16.92 22.70 14.78
CA GLU A 302 -18.02 23.05 13.89
C GLU A 302 -18.10 22.13 12.67
N VAL A 303 -16.96 21.55 12.25
CA VAL A 303 -16.84 20.69 11.07
C VAL A 303 -16.22 19.35 11.47
N LEU A 304 -16.87 18.25 11.06
CA LEU A 304 -16.40 16.89 11.34
C LEU A 304 -16.35 16.06 10.06
N TYR A 305 -15.17 15.54 9.73
CA TYR A 305 -14.95 14.55 8.68
C TYR A 305 -14.78 13.17 9.30
N VAL A 306 -15.44 12.17 8.73
CA VAL A 306 -15.46 10.80 9.27
C VAL A 306 -15.18 9.79 8.16
N GLY A 307 -14.06 9.09 8.28
CA GLY A 307 -13.66 7.97 7.43
C GLY A 307 -14.16 6.61 7.91
N ALA A 308 -13.47 5.55 7.51
CA ALA A 308 -13.76 4.16 7.82
C ALA A 308 -13.45 3.81 9.29
N ILE A 309 -14.28 4.32 10.21
CA ILE A 309 -14.21 3.99 11.62
C ILE A 309 -15.03 2.73 11.93
N LYS A 310 -14.61 1.96 12.95
CA LYS A 310 -15.31 0.73 13.41
C LYS A 310 -16.12 0.92 14.68
N LYS A 311 -15.84 1.98 15.44
CA LYS A 311 -16.58 2.33 16.66
C LYS A 311 -17.78 3.20 16.30
N PRO A 312 -18.89 3.13 17.08
CA PRO A 312 -20.03 4.01 16.89
C PRO A 312 -19.61 5.48 16.85
N LEU A 313 -20.16 6.23 15.90
CA LEU A 313 -19.90 7.65 15.75
C LEU A 313 -20.68 8.43 16.82
N PHE A 314 -19.97 9.30 17.56
CA PHE A 314 -20.59 10.35 18.37
C PHE A 314 -20.38 11.69 17.68
N ILE A 315 -21.46 12.42 17.44
CA ILE A 315 -21.43 13.75 16.79
C ILE A 315 -21.65 14.81 17.88
N PRO A 316 -20.66 15.67 18.19
CA PRO A 316 -20.83 16.73 19.18
C PRO A 316 -21.95 17.71 18.80
N PRO A 317 -22.68 18.28 19.78
CA PRO A 317 -23.77 19.23 19.54
C PRO A 317 -23.31 20.61 19.02
N SER A 318 -22.00 20.82 18.86
CA SER A 318 -21.42 21.99 18.21
C SER A 318 -21.25 21.82 16.70
N VAL A 319 -21.26 20.58 16.19
CA VAL A 319 -21.01 20.30 14.77
C VAL A 319 -22.17 20.81 13.95
N SER A 320 -21.85 21.63 12.95
CA SER A 320 -22.81 22.20 12.00
C SER A 320 -22.70 21.59 10.61
N VAL A 321 -21.53 21.04 10.25
CA VAL A 321 -21.28 20.36 8.98
C VAL A 321 -20.63 19.01 9.21
N LEU A 322 -21.26 17.95 8.69
CA LEU A 322 -20.77 16.58 8.77
C LEU A 322 -20.42 16.04 7.39
N PHE A 323 -19.23 15.48 7.26
CA PHE A 323 -18.74 14.82 6.06
C PHE A 323 -18.51 13.34 6.35
N LEU A 324 -19.25 12.48 5.65
CA LEU A 324 -19.10 11.03 5.71
C LEU A 324 -18.35 10.60 4.45
N THR A 325 -17.08 10.24 4.60
CA THR A 325 -16.18 9.96 3.48
C THR A 325 -16.22 8.49 3.09
N GLU A 326 -15.48 8.14 2.04
CA GLU A 326 -15.36 6.77 1.56
C GLU A 326 -15.00 5.81 2.70
N GLY A 327 -15.68 4.66 2.75
CA GLY A 327 -15.45 3.63 3.78
C GLY A 327 -16.28 3.76 5.06
N PHE A 328 -16.93 4.89 5.34
CA PHE A 328 -17.94 4.95 6.41
C PHE A 328 -19.17 4.11 6.02
N ASN A 329 -19.56 3.18 6.89
CA ASN A 329 -20.61 2.19 6.61
C ASN A 329 -21.49 1.86 7.83
N GLN A 330 -21.46 2.71 8.86
CA GLN A 330 -22.23 2.51 10.07
C GLN A 330 -23.58 3.24 10.00
N ARG A 331 -24.56 2.73 10.74
CA ARG A 331 -25.82 3.46 11.00
C ARG A 331 -25.54 4.69 11.87
N ILE A 332 -26.26 5.78 11.60
CA ILE A 332 -26.29 6.95 12.47
C ILE A 332 -27.60 6.89 13.25
N ASP A 333 -27.50 6.83 14.57
CA ASP A 333 -28.67 6.71 15.46
C ASP A 333 -29.20 8.08 15.91
N GLU A 334 -28.34 9.10 15.98
CA GLU A 334 -28.69 10.44 16.46
C GLU A 334 -28.00 11.52 15.61
N ILE A 335 -28.74 12.57 15.23
CA ILE A 335 -28.22 13.75 14.54
C ILE A 335 -28.47 14.96 15.45
N PRO A 336 -27.42 15.66 15.91
CA PRO A 336 -27.61 16.84 16.74
C PRO A 336 -28.39 17.95 16.01
N PRO A 337 -29.24 18.72 16.72
CA PRO A 337 -29.98 19.87 16.17
C PRO A 337 -29.12 20.95 15.49
N SER A 338 -27.83 21.00 15.82
CA SER A 338 -26.86 21.96 15.28
C SER A 338 -26.48 21.68 13.83
N ILE A 339 -26.67 20.46 13.35
CA ILE A 339 -26.32 20.04 12.00
C ILE A 339 -27.18 20.80 10.99
N LYS A 340 -26.51 21.48 10.05
CA LYS A 340 -27.15 22.20 8.94
C LYS A 340 -27.00 21.43 7.63
N SER A 341 -25.86 20.76 7.45
CA SER A 341 -25.52 20.04 6.22
C SER A 341 -24.82 18.72 6.52
N ILE A 342 -25.23 17.66 5.84
CA ILE A 342 -24.55 16.35 5.82
C ILE A 342 -24.16 16.05 4.38
N TYR A 343 -22.89 15.76 4.15
CA TYR A 343 -22.36 15.37 2.85
C TYR A 343 -21.94 13.90 2.90
N ILE A 344 -22.43 13.12 1.94
CA ILE A 344 -22.19 11.67 1.85
C ILE A 344 -21.37 11.39 0.59
N TYR A 345 -20.13 10.94 0.81
CA TYR A 345 -19.16 10.57 -0.22
C TYR A 345 -18.75 9.09 -0.10
N THR A 346 -19.67 8.22 0.32
CA THR A 346 -19.46 6.77 0.41
C THR A 346 -20.42 6.04 -0.52
N PRO A 347 -19.99 4.95 -1.19
CA PRO A 347 -20.87 4.12 -2.01
C PRO A 347 -21.81 3.24 -1.17
N HIS A 348 -21.62 3.18 0.16
CA HIS A 348 -22.42 2.35 1.04
C HIS A 348 -23.70 3.09 1.49
N PRO A 349 -24.89 2.44 1.45
CA PRO A 349 -26.11 3.03 1.98
C PRO A 349 -25.98 3.32 3.48
N ILE A 350 -26.23 4.57 3.88
CA ILE A 350 -26.25 4.97 5.30
C ILE A 350 -27.71 5.06 5.75
N THR A 351 -28.01 4.43 6.89
CA THR A 351 -29.33 4.55 7.53
C THR A 351 -29.29 5.66 8.57
N PHE A 352 -30.24 6.59 8.48
CA PHE A 352 -30.47 7.70 9.41
C PHE A 352 -31.64 7.39 10.36
N PRO A 353 -31.78 8.11 11.49
CA PRO A 353 -32.93 7.93 12.37
C PRO A 353 -34.26 8.26 11.67
N PRO A 354 -35.39 7.64 12.07
CA PRO A 354 -36.70 7.87 11.47
C PRO A 354 -37.17 9.33 11.60
N ASP A 355 -37.84 9.85 10.58
CA ASP A 355 -38.31 11.24 10.45
C ASP A 355 -39.19 11.74 11.62
N GLU A 356 -39.80 10.84 12.40
CA GLU A 356 -40.67 11.18 13.55
C GLU A 356 -39.93 11.89 14.71
N TYR A 357 -38.59 11.98 14.67
CA TYR A 357 -37.76 12.68 15.66
C TYR A 357 -37.05 13.95 15.14
N ILE A 358 -37.30 14.35 13.88
CA ILE A 358 -36.48 15.38 13.21
C ILE A 358 -37.33 16.64 12.95
N SER A 359 -37.32 17.58 13.90
CA SER A 359 -37.92 18.92 13.71
C SER A 359 -36.94 19.93 13.09
N TYR A 360 -35.84 19.48 12.48
CA TYR A 360 -34.72 20.32 12.08
C TYR A 360 -34.49 20.30 10.57
N ASN A 361 -34.42 21.49 9.96
CA ASN A 361 -34.14 21.67 8.54
C ASN A 361 -32.62 21.52 8.30
N TYR A 362 -32.13 20.30 8.08
CA TYR A 362 -30.80 20.06 7.52
C TYR A 362 -30.89 19.61 6.07
N SER A 363 -29.83 19.85 5.30
CA SER A 363 -29.72 19.40 3.92
C SER A 363 -28.80 18.18 3.84
N ILE A 364 -29.26 17.09 3.23
CA ILE A 364 -28.41 15.94 2.89
C ILE A 364 -28.00 16.08 1.42
N TYR A 365 -26.70 16.06 1.18
CA TYR A 365 -26.11 16.04 -0.15
C TYR A 365 -25.49 14.66 -0.37
N VAL A 366 -26.10 13.89 -1.27
CA VAL A 366 -25.56 12.61 -1.73
C VAL A 366 -24.88 12.85 -3.07
N ALA A 367 -23.58 12.62 -3.14
CA ALA A 367 -22.88 12.69 -4.41
C ALA A 367 -23.08 11.38 -5.17
N ASP A 368 -23.99 11.35 -6.15
CA ASP A 368 -24.05 10.29 -7.16
C ASP A 368 -22.84 10.43 -8.07
N THR A 369 -21.73 9.74 -7.76
CA THR A 369 -20.51 9.69 -8.58
C THR A 369 -20.20 11.02 -9.29
N TYR A 370 -19.94 12.08 -8.51
CA TYR A 370 -19.54 13.35 -9.09
C TYR A 370 -18.23 13.15 -9.85
N GLN A 371 -18.29 13.16 -11.18
CA GLN A 371 -17.18 13.55 -12.06
C GLN A 371 -16.88 15.05 -11.90
N ASN A 372 -16.65 15.50 -10.67
CA ASN A 372 -15.86 16.69 -10.40
C ASN A 372 -14.48 16.20 -9.97
N ASN A 373 -13.44 16.92 -10.41
CA ASN A 373 -12.02 16.66 -10.15
C ASN A 373 -11.60 16.73 -8.65
N TYR A 374 -12.47 16.32 -7.73
CA TYR A 374 -12.18 16.16 -6.31
C TYR A 374 -12.17 14.67 -6.01
N ASN A 375 -11.12 14.03 -6.50
CA ASN A 375 -10.75 12.72 -6.03
C ASN A 375 -10.42 12.88 -4.54
N PHE A 376 -11.21 12.33 -3.62
CA PHE A 376 -10.85 12.31 -2.19
C PHE A 376 -9.58 11.47 -1.94
N ASN A 377 -9.04 10.81 -2.97
CA ASN A 377 -7.67 10.29 -3.00
C ASN A 377 -6.58 11.38 -3.15
N ASP A 378 -6.94 12.66 -3.31
CA ASP A 378 -6.03 13.81 -3.13
C ASP A 378 -5.97 14.28 -1.66
N VAL A 379 -6.38 13.42 -0.70
CA VAL A 379 -5.63 13.31 0.55
C VAL A 379 -4.21 12.95 0.13
N ARG A 380 -3.43 13.97 -0.21
CA ARG A 380 -1.98 13.88 -0.28
C ARG A 380 -1.52 13.68 1.14
N ILE A 381 -1.57 12.42 1.57
CA ILE A 381 -0.70 11.92 2.61
C ILE A 381 0.70 12.40 2.21
N GLN A 382 1.30 13.32 2.96
CA GLN A 382 2.73 13.57 2.83
C GLN A 382 3.49 12.38 3.43
N SER A 383 3.33 11.22 2.80
CA SER A 383 4.25 10.09 2.80
C SER A 383 3.77 9.09 1.74
N SER A 384 4.74 8.49 1.06
CA SER A 384 4.55 7.67 -0.13
C SER A 384 3.71 6.42 0.13
N ASP A 385 2.52 6.35 -0.45
CA ASP A 385 1.62 5.20 -0.36
C ASP A 385 2.24 3.93 -0.97
N PHE A 386 2.30 2.89 -0.13
CA PHE A 386 2.33 1.49 -0.53
C PHE A 386 1.64 0.68 0.58
N ASP A 387 0.31 0.61 0.53
CA ASP A 387 -0.43 -0.42 1.27
C ASP A 387 -0.26 -1.75 0.53
N LEU A 388 0.63 -2.58 1.07
CA LEU A 388 0.77 -3.98 0.70
C LEU A 388 0.26 -4.82 1.87
N ASP A 389 -1.06 -5.03 1.91
CA ASP A 389 -1.67 -6.15 2.62
C ASP A 389 -1.25 -7.44 1.91
N ILE A 390 -0.05 -7.93 2.23
CA ILE A 390 0.37 -9.28 1.86
C ILE A 390 -0.07 -10.21 2.99
N GLU A 391 -1.29 -10.73 2.88
CA GLU A 391 -1.62 -12.01 3.51
C GLU A 391 -0.80 -13.11 2.82
N LEU A 392 0.40 -13.36 3.33
CA LEU A 392 1.16 -14.57 3.00
C LEU A 392 0.49 -15.75 3.70
N GLU A 393 -0.55 -16.30 3.08
CA GLU A 393 -0.95 -17.69 3.30
C GLU A 393 0.11 -18.60 2.67
N PHE A 394 0.84 -19.31 3.52
CA PHE A 394 1.70 -20.44 3.17
C PHE A 394 1.30 -21.64 4.01
#